data_AF-A0A450XHF3-F1
#
_entry.id   AF-A0A450XHF3-F1
#
_cell.length_a   1.000
_cell.length_b   1.000
_cell.length_c   1.000
_cell.angle_alpha   90.00
_cell.angle_beta   90.00
_cell.angle_gamma   90.00
#
_symmetry.space_group_name_H-M   'P 1'
#
loop_
_entity.id
_entity.type
_entity.pdbx_description
1 polymer ?
#
loop_
_entity_poly.entity_id
_entity_poly.type
_entity_poly.pdbx_seq_one_letter_code
_entity_poly.pdbx_strand_id
1 'polypeptide(L)'
;MELPVSTNDIINGFLLKFYFNQNKHSQWVYIYYPMNVRRNFDIPFNFIGNCYGYVSGKLSSEKFGKCTIQELAVENKRILDEYTERDTIKEHEWAEYWYKNRKIPPWFVFHNWLFGKTKVYTTNLYNKEIMTMHFGDAKVIHVIRRYMRGSSICPSFDSAILPSSNGIVTITISLTKRQLEKLNSLAEKSTLVDRIGELKY
;
A
#
# COMPACT_ATOMS: atom_id res chain seq x y z
N MET A 1 -21.87 -7.67 12.44
CA MET A 1 -21.71 -7.97 11.01
C MET A 1 -20.23 -7.87 10.71
N GLU A 2 -19.54 -8.97 10.45
CA GLU A 2 -18.11 -8.91 10.09
C GLU A 2 -17.98 -8.26 8.71
N LEU A 3 -17.16 -7.22 8.60
CA LEU A 3 -16.85 -6.60 7.31
C LEU A 3 -16.05 -7.60 6.48
N PRO A 4 -16.52 -8.00 5.28
CA PRO A 4 -15.75 -8.91 4.44
C PRO A 4 -14.44 -8.23 4.03
N VAL A 5 -13.31 -8.76 4.52
CA VAL A 5 -11.96 -8.27 4.19
C VAL A 5 -11.48 -8.89 2.89
N SER A 6 -10.86 -8.09 2.02
CA SER A 6 -10.28 -8.57 0.78
C SER A 6 -8.90 -9.20 1.00
N THR A 7 -8.40 -9.96 0.02
CA THR A 7 -7.01 -10.44 0.01
C THR A 7 -6.02 -9.28 0.18
N ASN A 8 -6.30 -8.13 -0.42
CA ASN A 8 -5.46 -6.93 -0.29
C ASN A 8 -5.44 -6.38 1.14
N ASP A 9 -6.57 -6.44 1.84
CA ASP A 9 -6.63 -6.03 3.25
C ASP A 9 -5.80 -6.94 4.14
N ILE A 10 -5.86 -8.26 3.90
CA ILE A 10 -5.05 -9.25 4.62
C ILE A 10 -3.55 -9.03 4.36
N ILE A 11 -3.17 -8.80 3.10
CA ILE A 11 -1.78 -8.50 2.72
C ILE A 11 -1.30 -7.22 3.41
N ASN A 12 -2.11 -6.15 3.38
CA ASN A 12 -1.78 -4.90 4.06
C ASN A 12 -1.64 -5.09 5.57
N GLY A 13 -2.53 -5.88 6.19
CA GLY A 13 -2.45 -6.23 7.60
C GLY A 13 -1.16 -6.98 7.94
N PHE A 14 -0.75 -7.94 7.10
CA PHE A 14 0.52 -8.64 7.24
C PHE A 14 1.72 -7.68 7.12
N LEU A 15 1.73 -6.81 6.11
CA LEU A 15 2.80 -5.84 5.88
C LEU A 15 2.94 -4.86 7.05
N LEU A 16 1.82 -4.38 7.59
CA LEU A 16 1.79 -3.53 8.79
C LEU A 16 2.34 -4.27 10.02
N LYS A 17 1.93 -5.52 10.23
CA LYS A 17 2.44 -6.33 11.36
C LYS A 17 3.93 -6.58 11.25
N PHE A 18 4.40 -6.92 10.05
CA PHE A 18 5.82 -7.09 9.77
C PHE A 18 6.59 -5.79 10.05
N TYR A 19 6.12 -4.66 9.53
CA TYR A 19 6.72 -3.35 9.79
C TYR A 19 6.81 -3.03 11.29
N PHE A 20 5.73 -3.26 12.04
CA PHE A 20 5.68 -2.99 13.47
C PHE A 20 6.70 -3.83 14.25
N ASN A 21 6.81 -5.12 13.93
CA ASN A 21 7.78 -6.01 14.57
C ASN A 21 9.24 -5.54 14.37
N GLN A 22 9.50 -4.80 13.30
CA GLN A 22 10.81 -4.18 13.03
C GLN A 22 11.00 -2.83 13.73
N ASN A 23 9.93 -2.13 14.08
CA ASN A 23 9.94 -0.75 14.56
C ASN A 23 9.16 -0.57 15.88
N LYS A 24 9.35 -1.49 16.84
CA LYS A 24 8.61 -1.53 18.11
C LYS A 24 8.68 -0.27 18.97
N HIS A 25 9.63 0.64 18.68
CA HIS A 25 9.85 1.88 19.43
C HIS A 25 9.03 3.07 18.91
N SER A 26 8.40 2.96 17.74
CA SER A 26 7.60 4.05 17.20
C SER A 26 6.26 4.13 17.91
N GLN A 27 5.93 5.25 18.57
CA GLN A 27 4.63 5.41 19.22
C GLN A 27 3.47 5.37 18.22
N TRP A 28 3.69 5.85 17.00
CA TRP A 28 2.70 5.95 15.94
C TRP A 28 3.27 5.44 14.63
N VAL A 29 2.42 4.84 13.81
CA VAL A 29 2.66 4.51 12.41
C VAL A 29 1.67 5.29 11.57
N TYR A 30 2.14 5.92 10.51
CA TYR A 30 1.28 6.59 9.55
C TYR A 30 1.23 5.76 8.29
N ILE A 31 0.02 5.49 7.83
CA ILE A 31 -0.24 4.67 6.65
C ILE A 31 -0.65 5.57 5.50
N TYR A 32 -0.21 5.22 4.30
CA TYR A 32 -0.51 5.92 3.07
C TYR A 32 -0.81 4.91 1.97
N TYR A 33 -2.03 4.95 1.44
CA TYR A 33 -2.49 4.08 0.37
C TYR A 33 -2.95 4.92 -0.81
N PRO A 34 -2.30 4.83 -1.99
CA PRO A 34 -2.85 5.42 -3.19
C PRO A 34 -4.12 4.67 -3.57
N MET A 35 -5.20 5.42 -3.85
CA MET A 35 -6.51 4.87 -4.20
C MET A 35 -7.00 5.51 -5.48
N ASN A 36 -7.62 4.71 -6.35
CA ASN A 36 -8.28 5.21 -7.55
C ASN A 36 -9.54 5.99 -7.15
N VAL A 37 -9.55 7.30 -7.38
CA VAL A 37 -10.65 8.21 -6.99
C VAL A 37 -11.67 8.42 -8.10
N ARG A 38 -11.55 7.73 -9.25
CA ARG A 38 -12.48 7.89 -10.38
C ARG A 38 -13.95 7.77 -9.97
N ARG A 39 -14.24 6.80 -9.09
CA ARG A 39 -15.58 6.53 -8.57
C ARG A 39 -16.16 7.67 -7.73
N ASN A 40 -15.31 8.52 -7.17
CA ASN A 40 -15.74 9.64 -6.34
C ASN A 40 -16.11 10.88 -7.18
N PHE A 41 -15.71 10.91 -8.46
CA PHE A 41 -15.83 12.08 -9.34
C PHE A 41 -16.47 11.73 -10.70
N ASP A 42 -17.08 10.55 -10.82
CA ASP A 42 -17.65 10.02 -12.07
C ASP A 42 -16.69 10.10 -13.27
N ILE A 43 -15.39 9.98 -13.02
CA ILE A 43 -14.37 10.04 -14.08
C ILE A 43 -14.39 8.72 -14.85
N PRO A 44 -14.55 8.74 -16.18
CA PRO A 44 -14.66 7.52 -16.94
C PRO A 44 -13.36 6.72 -16.89
N PHE A 45 -13.48 5.40 -16.99
CA PHE A 45 -12.34 4.50 -16.84
C PHE A 45 -11.27 4.72 -17.92
N ASN A 46 -11.69 5.10 -19.12
CA ASN A 46 -10.81 5.40 -20.26
C ASN A 46 -10.13 6.78 -20.19
N PHE A 47 -10.36 7.56 -19.13
CA PHE A 47 -9.69 8.85 -18.96
C PHE A 47 -8.17 8.67 -18.81
N ILE A 48 -7.42 9.33 -19.69
CA ILE A 48 -5.95 9.31 -19.68
C ILE A 48 -5.44 10.45 -18.81
N GLY A 49 -5.06 10.11 -17.57
CA GLY A 49 -4.50 11.05 -16.61
C GLY A 49 -4.42 10.45 -15.20
N ASN A 50 -3.75 11.15 -14.29
CA ASN A 50 -3.63 10.72 -12.90
C ASN A 50 -4.93 10.96 -12.13
N CYS A 51 -5.56 9.89 -11.68
CA CYS A 51 -6.75 9.95 -10.82
C CYS A 51 -6.57 9.06 -9.58
N TYR A 52 -5.40 9.19 -8.96
CA TYR A 52 -5.12 8.63 -7.65
C TYR A 52 -5.17 9.72 -6.57
N GLY A 53 -5.93 9.45 -5.52
CA GLY A 53 -5.85 10.16 -4.24
C GLY A 53 -5.06 9.33 -3.23
N TYR A 54 -4.84 9.86 -2.03
CA TYR A 54 -4.12 9.13 -0.98
C TYR A 54 -4.99 8.99 0.27
N VAL A 55 -5.35 7.75 0.61
CA VAL A 55 -5.89 7.47 1.93
C VAL A 55 -4.74 7.53 2.92
N SER A 56 -4.85 8.41 3.91
CA SER A 56 -3.85 8.51 4.98
C SER A 56 -4.48 8.25 6.35
N GLY A 57 -3.75 7.55 7.20
CA GLY A 57 -4.22 7.17 8.52
C GLY A 57 -3.10 7.21 9.56
N LYS A 58 -3.49 7.24 10.84
CA LYS A 58 -2.57 7.20 11.97
C LYS A 58 -2.95 6.05 12.90
N LEU A 59 -1.97 5.22 13.18
CA LEU A 59 -2.10 3.97 13.92
C LEU A 59 -1.24 4.02 15.19
N SER A 60 -1.79 3.75 16.38
CA SER A 60 -1.03 3.69 17.63
C SER A 60 -0.33 2.35 17.86
N SER A 61 0.96 2.40 18.18
CA SER A 61 1.75 1.20 18.50
C SER A 61 1.14 0.31 19.60
N GLU A 62 0.52 0.92 20.59
CA GLU A 62 -0.14 0.22 21.69
C GLU A 62 -1.31 -0.66 21.22
N LYS A 63 -2.10 -0.16 20.28
CA LYS A 63 -3.24 -0.88 19.69
C LYS A 63 -2.73 -1.99 18.76
N PHE A 64 -1.84 -1.67 17.83
CA PHE A 64 -1.46 -2.57 16.74
C PHE A 64 -0.37 -3.60 17.10
N GLY A 65 0.41 -3.34 18.15
CA GLY A 65 1.36 -4.32 18.66
C GLY A 65 0.68 -5.61 19.12
N LYS A 66 -0.56 -5.50 19.61
CA LYS A 66 -1.36 -6.63 20.10
C LYS A 66 -2.32 -7.19 19.05
N CYS A 67 -2.73 -6.40 18.06
CA CYS A 67 -3.61 -6.87 16.99
C CYS A 67 -3.03 -8.05 16.18
N THR A 68 -3.89 -8.99 15.84
CA THR A 68 -3.69 -10.02 14.83
C THR A 68 -3.63 -9.41 13.43
N ILE A 69 -3.18 -10.20 12.43
CA ILE A 69 -3.23 -9.79 11.02
C ILE A 69 -4.67 -9.52 10.57
N GLN A 70 -5.63 -10.33 11.04
CA GLN A 70 -7.04 -10.17 10.69
C GLN A 70 -7.62 -8.85 11.21
N GLU A 71 -7.35 -8.51 12.47
CA GLU A 71 -7.79 -7.22 13.06
C GLU A 71 -7.17 -6.03 12.33
N LEU A 72 -5.89 -6.15 11.93
CA LEU A 72 -5.23 -5.14 11.11
C LEU A 72 -5.86 -5.02 9.72
N ALA A 73 -6.28 -6.12 9.10
CA ALA A 73 -6.97 -6.12 7.82
C ALA A 73 -8.34 -5.43 7.90
N VAL A 74 -9.10 -5.70 8.96
CA VAL A 74 -10.39 -5.03 9.21
C VAL A 74 -10.20 -3.53 9.41
N GLU A 75 -9.21 -3.12 10.20
CA GLU A 75 -8.91 -1.69 10.39
C GLU A 75 -8.45 -1.03 9.09
N ASN A 76 -7.64 -1.71 8.28
CA ASN A 76 -7.22 -1.23 6.96
C ASN A 76 -8.43 -0.98 6.06
N LYS A 77 -9.34 -1.96 5.98
CA LYS A 77 -10.57 -1.85 5.23
C LYS A 77 -11.41 -0.66 5.70
N ARG A 78 -11.58 -0.50 7.02
CA ARG A 78 -12.32 0.63 7.60
C ARG A 78 -11.74 1.97 7.16
N ILE A 79 -10.41 2.12 7.21
CA ILE A 79 -9.73 3.36 6.81
C ILE A 79 -9.93 3.65 5.32
N LEU A 80 -9.89 2.62 4.46
CA LEU A 80 -10.14 2.77 3.03
C LEU A 80 -11.61 3.10 2.72
N ASP A 81 -12.56 2.45 3.40
CA ASP A 81 -14.00 2.65 3.19
C ASP A 81 -14.47 4.03 3.70
N GLU A 82 -13.79 4.61 4.70
CA GLU A 82 -14.06 5.95 5.22
C GLU A 82 -13.52 7.07 4.32
N TYR A 83 -12.72 6.76 3.30
CA TYR A 83 -12.17 7.78 2.40
C TYR A 83 -13.23 8.31 1.44
N THR A 84 -13.52 9.60 1.54
CA THR A 84 -14.62 10.24 0.81
C THR A 84 -14.13 11.17 -0.30
N GLU A 85 -15.03 11.58 -1.19
CA GLU A 85 -14.81 12.66 -2.16
C GLU A 85 -14.27 13.93 -1.48
N ARG A 86 -14.82 14.28 -0.31
CA ARG A 86 -14.39 15.45 0.47
C ARG A 86 -12.92 15.37 0.88
N ASP A 87 -12.41 14.18 1.16
CA ASP A 87 -11.01 14.00 1.51
C ASP A 87 -10.11 14.23 0.30
N THR A 88 -10.49 13.74 -0.88
CA THR A 88 -9.77 14.04 -2.13
C THR A 88 -9.79 15.54 -2.46
N ILE A 89 -10.91 16.22 -2.25
CA ILE A 89 -11.01 17.68 -2.45
C ILE A 89 -10.04 18.42 -1.51
N LYS A 90 -10.01 18.07 -0.22
CA LYS A 90 -9.07 18.68 0.74
C LYS A 90 -7.61 18.46 0.35
N GLU A 91 -7.26 17.26 -0.14
CA GLU A 91 -5.90 16.96 -0.61
C GLU A 91 -5.52 17.84 -1.81
N HIS A 92 -6.46 18.05 -2.73
CA HIS A 92 -6.29 18.94 -3.87
C HIS A 92 -6.12 20.41 -3.44
N GLU A 93 -7.01 20.92 -2.59
CA GLU A 93 -6.94 22.29 -2.04
C GLU A 93 -5.63 22.53 -1.30
N TRP A 94 -5.16 21.55 -0.53
CA TRP A 94 -3.88 21.61 0.16
C TRP A 94 -2.70 21.69 -0.81
N ALA A 95 -2.69 20.86 -1.85
CA ALA A 95 -1.65 20.92 -2.88
C ALA A 95 -1.65 22.27 -3.61
N GLU A 96 -2.82 22.80 -3.95
CA GLU A 96 -3.00 24.12 -4.55
C GLU A 96 -2.52 25.25 -3.63
N TYR A 97 -2.78 25.17 -2.32
CA TYR A 97 -2.30 26.13 -1.34
C TYR A 97 -0.76 26.24 -1.38
N TRP A 98 -0.06 25.11 -1.34
CA TRP A 98 1.41 25.10 -1.39
C TRP A 98 1.96 25.61 -2.71
N TYR A 99 1.31 25.25 -3.81
CA TYR A 99 1.68 25.73 -5.13
C TYR A 99 1.54 27.25 -5.24
N LYS A 100 0.39 27.80 -4.84
CA LYS A 100 0.12 29.25 -4.92
C LYS A 100 1.04 30.06 -4.00
N ASN A 101 1.17 29.65 -2.73
CA ASN A 101 1.83 30.44 -1.69
C ASN A 101 3.33 30.21 -1.57
N ARG A 102 3.82 29.02 -1.93
CA ARG A 102 5.23 28.63 -1.73
C ARG A 102 5.93 28.24 -3.02
N LYS A 103 5.23 28.26 -4.15
CA LYS A 103 5.73 27.80 -5.46
C LYS A 103 6.28 26.38 -5.40
N ILE A 104 5.79 25.58 -4.45
CA ILE A 104 6.16 24.18 -4.32
C ILE A 104 5.24 23.38 -5.24
N PRO A 105 5.78 22.64 -6.22
CA PRO A 105 4.94 21.87 -7.11
C PRO A 105 4.14 20.79 -6.36
N PRO A 106 2.88 20.50 -6.77
CA PRO A 106 2.03 19.53 -6.10
C PRO A 106 2.71 18.18 -5.84
N TRP A 107 3.42 17.64 -6.83
CA TRP A 107 4.13 16.36 -6.66
C TRP A 107 5.13 16.41 -5.51
N PHE A 108 5.84 17.52 -5.30
CA PHE A 108 6.84 17.63 -4.24
C PHE A 108 6.20 17.64 -2.84
N VAL A 109 5.01 18.25 -2.70
CA VAL A 109 4.25 18.22 -1.44
C VAL A 109 3.91 16.79 -1.04
N PHE A 110 3.38 16.00 -1.97
CA PHE A 110 3.00 14.60 -1.71
C PHE A 110 4.20 13.71 -1.35
N HIS A 111 5.35 13.91 -1.99
CA HIS A 111 6.53 13.07 -1.73
C HIS A 111 7.14 13.35 -0.34
N ASN A 112 7.11 14.59 0.13
CA ASN A 112 7.61 14.92 1.47
C ASN A 112 6.84 14.23 2.59
N TRP A 113 5.54 14.00 2.39
CA TRP A 113 4.69 13.31 3.36
C TRP A 113 5.02 11.83 3.50
N LEU A 114 5.61 11.24 2.46
CA LEU A 114 6.05 9.86 2.43
C LEU A 114 7.40 9.65 3.15
N PHE A 115 8.08 10.72 3.54
CA PHE A 115 9.37 10.62 4.24
C PHE A 115 9.20 10.51 5.75
N GLY A 116 9.98 9.61 6.35
CA GLY A 116 10.04 9.43 7.80
C GLY A 116 10.10 7.96 8.23
N LYS A 117 10.65 7.73 9.43
CA LYS A 117 10.86 6.41 10.04
C LYS A 117 9.60 5.74 10.59
N THR A 118 8.43 6.38 10.42
CA THR A 118 7.13 5.92 10.93
C THR A 118 6.10 5.80 9.81
N LYS A 119 6.54 5.91 8.55
CA LYS A 119 5.68 6.02 7.38
C LYS A 119 5.67 4.69 6.64
N VAL A 120 4.47 4.14 6.45
CA VAL A 120 4.21 2.93 5.67
C VAL A 120 3.45 3.33 4.42
N TYR A 121 4.01 3.01 3.27
CA TYR A 121 3.39 3.22 1.97
C TYR A 121 3.18 1.87 1.30
N THR A 122 1.93 1.56 0.93
CA THR A 122 1.63 0.34 0.19
C THR A 122 0.78 0.68 -1.01
N THR A 123 1.27 0.36 -2.20
CA THR A 123 0.55 0.56 -3.45
C THR A 123 -0.12 -0.74 -3.86
N ASN A 124 -1.42 -0.71 -4.10
CA ASN A 124 -2.09 -1.81 -4.76
C ASN A 124 -2.04 -1.60 -6.28
N LEU A 125 -1.15 -2.33 -6.96
CA LEU A 125 -1.07 -2.31 -8.42
C LEU A 125 -1.88 -3.43 -9.06
N TYR A 126 -2.64 -4.21 -8.27
CA TYR A 126 -3.50 -5.25 -8.81
C TYR A 126 -4.57 -4.62 -9.72
N ASN A 127 -4.36 -4.72 -11.02
CA ASN A 127 -5.31 -4.31 -12.05
C ASN A 127 -5.68 -5.55 -12.87
N LYS A 128 -6.95 -5.95 -12.82
CA LYS A 128 -7.47 -7.10 -13.58
C LYS A 128 -7.25 -6.94 -15.08
N GLU A 129 -7.27 -5.71 -15.58
CA GLU A 129 -7.11 -5.44 -17.02
C GLU A 129 -5.72 -5.77 -17.53
N ILE A 130 -4.68 -5.51 -16.73
CA ILE A 130 -3.31 -5.92 -17.08
C ILE A 130 -3.26 -7.44 -17.25
N MET A 131 -3.99 -8.17 -16.41
CA MET A 131 -4.06 -9.63 -16.47
C MET A 131 -4.89 -10.14 -17.64
N THR A 132 -5.75 -9.30 -18.23
CA THR A 132 -6.50 -9.61 -19.46
C THR A 132 -5.81 -9.09 -20.73
N MET A 133 -4.61 -8.50 -20.63
CA MET A 133 -3.88 -8.06 -21.82
C MET A 133 -3.27 -9.25 -22.57
N HIS A 134 -3.41 -9.20 -23.89
CA HIS A 134 -2.84 -10.17 -24.83
C HIS A 134 -1.90 -9.47 -25.81
N PHE A 135 -0.81 -10.16 -26.15
CA PHE A 135 0.16 -9.74 -27.16
C PHE A 135 0.28 -10.86 -28.20
N GLY A 136 -0.64 -10.90 -29.16
CA GLY A 136 -0.88 -12.09 -29.97
C GLY A 136 -1.38 -13.24 -29.09
N ASP A 137 -0.75 -14.41 -29.19
CA ASP A 137 -1.08 -15.58 -28.36
C ASP A 137 -0.50 -15.49 -26.93
N ALA A 138 0.42 -14.55 -26.69
CA ALA A 138 1.01 -14.37 -25.37
C ALA A 138 0.03 -13.65 -24.44
N LYS A 139 -0.09 -14.16 -23.20
CA LYS A 139 -0.89 -13.54 -22.14
C LYS A 139 -0.01 -13.10 -20.97
N VAL A 140 -0.40 -12.03 -20.30
CA VAL A 140 0.24 -11.64 -19.05
C VAL A 140 -0.14 -12.64 -17.96
N ILE A 141 0.85 -13.41 -17.47
CA ILE A 141 0.64 -14.35 -16.35
C ILE A 141 1.06 -13.75 -15.01
N HIS A 142 2.00 -12.82 -15.01
CA HIS A 142 2.62 -12.33 -13.80
C HIS A 142 3.38 -11.03 -14.01
N VAL A 143 3.21 -10.07 -13.12
CA VAL A 143 4.02 -8.85 -13.07
C VAL A 143 5.02 -8.99 -11.93
N ILE A 144 6.31 -9.11 -12.25
CA ILE A 144 7.37 -9.39 -11.26
C ILE A 144 8.08 -8.13 -10.74
N ARG A 145 7.94 -6.99 -11.42
CA ARG A 145 8.70 -5.77 -11.10
C ARG A 145 7.82 -4.53 -11.24
N ARG A 146 8.04 -3.60 -10.32
CA ARG A 146 7.65 -2.19 -10.47
C ARG A 146 8.88 -1.36 -10.78
N TYR A 147 8.70 -0.22 -11.43
CA TYR A 147 9.76 0.79 -11.53
C TYR A 147 10.14 1.24 -10.11
N MET A 148 11.40 1.02 -9.74
CA MET A 148 11.98 1.50 -8.49
C MET A 148 12.50 2.91 -8.74
N ARG A 149 12.03 3.90 -7.97
CA ARG A 149 12.62 5.24 -8.02
C ARG A 149 14.07 5.16 -7.53
N GLY A 150 15.01 5.74 -8.29
CA GLY A 150 16.40 5.87 -7.86
C GLY A 150 16.48 6.56 -6.49
N SER A 151 17.28 5.99 -5.58
CA SER A 151 17.39 6.35 -4.16
C SER A 151 17.80 7.81 -3.96
N SER A 152 17.13 8.57 -3.09
CA SER A 152 17.67 8.83 -1.74
C SER A 152 16.59 9.18 -0.69
N ILE A 153 15.33 9.19 -1.09
CA ILE A 153 14.23 9.60 -0.23
C ILE A 153 13.05 8.66 -0.48
N CYS A 154 12.99 7.58 0.28
CA CYS A 154 11.90 6.61 0.26
C CYS A 154 11.29 6.52 1.66
N PRO A 155 10.02 6.15 1.79
CA PRO A 155 9.43 5.83 3.09
C PRO A 155 10.27 4.77 3.81
N SER A 156 10.19 4.72 5.14
CA SER A 156 10.80 3.63 5.91
C SER A 156 10.31 2.24 5.52
N PHE A 157 9.19 2.19 4.82
CA PHE A 157 8.59 0.98 4.28
C PHE A 157 7.73 1.33 3.07
N ASP A 158 8.19 0.91 1.90
CA ASP A 158 7.49 1.10 0.63
C ASP A 158 7.24 -0.28 0.01
N SER A 159 5.98 -0.63 -0.22
CA SER A 159 5.62 -1.88 -0.86
C SER A 159 4.63 -1.69 -1.99
N ALA A 160 4.61 -2.64 -2.94
CA ALA A 160 3.53 -2.76 -3.89
C ALA A 160 3.09 -4.20 -4.08
N ILE A 161 1.78 -4.40 -4.07
CA ILE A 161 1.10 -5.65 -4.43
C ILE A 161 0.97 -5.66 -5.95
N LEU A 162 1.55 -6.65 -6.61
CA LEU A 162 1.60 -6.76 -8.07
C LEU A 162 0.53 -7.69 -8.63
N PRO A 163 0.03 -7.44 -9.85
CA PRO A 163 -0.84 -8.37 -10.56
C PRO A 163 -0.19 -9.73 -10.80
N SER A 164 -0.96 -10.78 -10.56
CA SER A 164 -0.54 -12.16 -10.76
C SER A 164 -1.75 -13.05 -11.06
N SER A 165 -1.54 -14.04 -11.94
CA SER A 165 -2.50 -15.11 -12.19
C SER A 165 -2.20 -16.30 -11.27
N ASN A 166 -3.19 -17.18 -11.10
CA ASN A 166 -3.05 -18.47 -10.41
C ASN A 166 -3.00 -18.41 -8.87
N GLY A 167 -3.63 -17.42 -8.24
CA GLY A 167 -3.76 -17.35 -6.77
C GLY A 167 -2.48 -17.02 -6.02
N ILE A 168 -1.34 -16.92 -6.72
CA ILE A 168 -0.09 -16.39 -6.18
C ILE A 168 -0.25 -14.88 -6.04
N VAL A 169 0.29 -14.28 -4.97
CA VAL A 169 0.38 -12.83 -4.79
C VAL A 169 1.84 -12.45 -4.75
N THR A 170 2.25 -11.50 -5.61
CA THR A 170 3.61 -10.96 -5.56
C THR A 170 3.61 -9.60 -4.89
N ILE A 171 4.54 -9.44 -3.95
CA ILE A 171 4.74 -8.18 -3.24
C ILE A 171 6.18 -7.75 -3.47
N THR A 172 6.34 -6.52 -3.94
CA THR A 172 7.64 -5.85 -3.92
C THR A 172 7.73 -5.01 -2.67
N ILE A 173 8.87 -5.02 -2.00
CA ILE A 173 9.07 -4.33 -0.73
C ILE A 173 10.47 -3.72 -0.69
N SER A 174 10.54 -2.43 -0.39
CA SER A 174 11.78 -1.69 -0.18
C SER A 174 12.10 -1.72 1.31
N LEU A 175 13.17 -2.41 1.66
CA LEU A 175 13.63 -2.59 3.04
C LEU A 175 15.05 -2.06 3.21
N THR A 176 15.35 -1.58 4.41
CA THR A 176 16.75 -1.44 4.84
C THR A 176 17.42 -2.82 4.90
N LYS A 177 18.74 -2.87 4.72
CA LYS A 177 19.52 -4.12 4.82
C LYS A 177 19.21 -4.90 6.11
N ARG A 178 19.15 -4.20 7.25
CA ARG A 178 18.81 -4.79 8.56
C ARG A 178 17.41 -5.40 8.60
N GLN A 179 16.41 -4.77 7.97
CA GLN A 179 15.06 -5.31 7.90
C GLN A 179 15.00 -6.54 6.97
N LEU A 180 15.73 -6.52 5.87
CA LEU A 180 15.83 -7.65 4.93
C LEU A 180 16.46 -8.89 5.59
N GLU A 181 17.58 -8.72 6.31
CA GLU A 181 18.23 -9.81 7.04
C GLU A 181 17.29 -10.49 8.05
N LYS A 182 16.50 -9.68 8.77
CA LYS A 182 15.50 -10.21 9.70
C LYS A 182 14.36 -10.93 8.98
N LEU A 183 13.88 -10.40 7.85
CA LEU A 183 12.87 -11.06 7.04
C LEU A 183 13.36 -12.44 6.56
N ASN A 184 14.59 -12.51 6.05
CA ASN A 184 15.20 -13.77 5.61
C ASN A 184 15.31 -14.77 6.76
N SER A 185 15.74 -14.33 7.95
CA SER A 185 15.80 -15.22 9.11
C SER A 185 14.43 -15.75 9.58
N LEU A 186 13.35 -14.98 9.33
CA LEU A 186 11.99 -15.44 9.57
C LEU A 186 11.55 -16.44 8.49
N ALA A 187 11.88 -16.18 7.23
CA ALA A 187 11.58 -17.07 6.10
C ALA A 187 12.38 -18.38 6.13
N GLU A 188 13.56 -18.41 6.75
CA GLU A 188 14.33 -19.63 6.99
C GLU A 188 13.78 -20.44 8.18
N LYS A 189 13.21 -19.76 9.18
CA LYS A 189 12.61 -20.39 10.38
C LYS A 189 11.15 -20.79 10.20
N SER A 190 10.49 -20.28 9.17
CA SER A 190 9.11 -20.58 8.86
C SER A 190 9.01 -20.95 7.40
N THR A 191 8.33 -22.04 7.13
CA THR A 191 7.66 -22.31 5.85
C THR A 191 6.61 -21.21 5.58
N LEU A 192 7.04 -19.96 5.44
CA LEU A 192 6.18 -18.80 5.20
C LEU A 192 5.57 -18.86 3.79
N VAL A 193 6.22 -19.62 2.89
CA VAL A 193 5.71 -20.00 1.57
C VAL A 193 4.52 -20.97 1.68
N ASP A 194 4.47 -21.83 2.71
CA ASP A 194 3.39 -22.81 2.88
C ASP A 194 2.19 -22.24 3.65
N ARG A 195 2.40 -21.26 4.55
CA ARG A 195 1.33 -20.73 5.43
C ARG A 195 0.41 -19.69 4.81
N ILE A 196 0.80 -19.04 3.69
CA ILE A 196 -0.17 -18.25 2.90
C ILE A 196 -1.10 -19.20 2.11
N GLY A 197 -0.65 -20.43 1.82
CA GLY A 197 -1.46 -21.49 1.21
C GLY A 197 -2.50 -22.13 2.14
N GLU A 198 -2.49 -21.82 3.44
CA GLU A 198 -3.47 -22.32 4.42
C GLU A 198 -4.66 -21.36 4.67
N LEU A 199 -4.69 -20.19 4.02
CA LEU A 199 -5.93 -19.42 3.88
C LEU A 199 -6.82 -20.11 2.83
N LYS A 200 -7.38 -21.25 3.22
CA LYS A 200 -8.45 -21.92 2.48
C LYS A 200 -9.66 -20.97 2.42
N TYR A 201 -10.07 -20.63 1.20
CA TYR A 201 -11.43 -20.16 0.92
C TYR A 201 -12.40 -21.32 1.01
#